data_AF-A0A1X3DAW6-F1
#
_entry.id   AF-A0A1X3DAW6-F1
#
_cell.length_a   1.000
_cell.length_b   1.000
_cell.length_c   1.000
_cell.angle_alpha   90.00
_cell.angle_beta   90.00
_cell.angle_gamma   90.00
#
_symmetry.space_group_name_H-M   'P 1'
#
loop_
_entity.id
_entity.type
_entity.pdbx_description
1 polymer ?
#
loop_
_entity_poly.entity_id
_entity_poly.type
_entity_poly.pdbx_seq_one_letter_code
_entity_poly.pdbx_strand_id
1 'polypeptide(L)'
;MNTLPDAAAAQARINEIQQLYREWTELLPKLEAARQDWRRGEAIMRQLEKFYFDGEYARYHQAIENGLNIDLHTAGEYSVMGEDTLWNAGAEQQALAWQWLRAAVAVLDRGGEEAV
;
A
#
# COMPACT_ATOMS: atom_id res chain seq x y z
N MET A 1 -22.25 -31.05 33.42
CA MET A 1 -21.70 -32.14 32.59
C MET A 1 -21.40 -31.55 31.22
N ASN A 2 -20.13 -31.45 30.84
CA ASN A 2 -19.75 -31.01 29.49
C ASN A 2 -19.88 -32.23 28.58
N THR A 3 -20.93 -32.30 27.77
CA THR A 3 -21.05 -33.33 26.72
C THR A 3 -19.96 -33.10 25.69
N LEU A 4 -19.12 -34.11 25.48
CA LEU A 4 -18.11 -34.09 24.44
C LEU A 4 -18.79 -33.93 23.07
N PRO A 5 -18.20 -33.15 22.15
CA PRO A 5 -18.75 -32.98 20.81
C PRO A 5 -18.75 -34.32 20.05
N ASP A 6 -19.75 -34.50 19.18
CA ASP A 6 -19.78 -35.61 18.22
C ASP A 6 -18.49 -35.62 17.38
N ALA A 7 -17.92 -36.81 17.18
CA ALA A 7 -16.60 -36.95 16.55
C ALA A 7 -16.59 -36.46 15.10
N ALA A 8 -17.67 -36.68 14.34
CA ALA A 8 -17.76 -36.23 12.95
C ALA A 8 -17.90 -34.71 12.87
N ALA A 9 -18.75 -34.12 13.72
CA ALA A 9 -18.88 -32.68 13.82
C ALA A 9 -17.56 -31.99 14.25
N ALA A 10 -16.86 -32.57 15.23
CA ALA A 10 -15.55 -32.07 15.68
C ALA A 10 -14.50 -32.13 14.56
N GLN A 11 -14.43 -33.26 13.83
CA GLN A 11 -13.48 -33.40 12.72
C GLN A 11 -13.75 -32.40 11.58
N ALA A 12 -15.02 -32.18 11.23
CA ALA A 12 -15.39 -31.21 10.21
C ALA A 12 -14.94 -29.79 10.59
N ARG A 13 -15.17 -29.37 11.84
CA ARG A 13 -14.73 -28.05 12.34
C ARG A 13 -13.21 -27.92 12.38
N ILE A 14 -12.50 -28.96 12.81
CA ILE A 14 -11.03 -28.95 12.82
C ILE A 14 -10.48 -28.80 11.40
N ASN A 15 -11.03 -29.52 10.42
CA ASN A 15 -10.60 -29.42 9.02
C ASN A 15 -10.82 -28.01 8.46
N GLU A 16 -11.95 -27.37 8.79
CA GLU A 16 -12.23 -25.98 8.40
C GLU A 16 -11.17 -25.01 8.96
N ILE A 17 -10.87 -25.11 10.26
CA ILE A 17 -9.85 -24.25 10.89
C ILE A 17 -8.45 -24.53 10.34
N GLN A 18 -8.11 -25.79 10.05
CA GLN A 18 -6.84 -26.15 9.42
C GLN A 18 -6.71 -25.56 8.01
N GLN A 19 -7.81 -25.50 7.25
CA GLN A 19 -7.82 -24.88 5.93
C GLN A 19 -7.59 -23.37 6.02
N LEU A 20 -8.24 -22.68 6.97
CA LEU A 20 -8.00 -21.26 7.23
C LEU A 20 -6.55 -20.98 7.66
N TYR A 21 -5.99 -21.84 8.51
CA TYR A 21 -4.60 -21.69 8.93
C TYR A 21 -3.63 -21.88 7.76
N ARG A 22 -3.89 -22.83 6.86
CA ARG A 22 -3.09 -22.99 5.64
C ARG A 22 -3.13 -21.73 4.78
N GLU A 23 -4.32 -21.20 4.53
CA GLU A 23 -4.48 -19.95 3.78
C GLU A 23 -3.70 -18.79 4.44
N TRP A 24 -3.77 -18.68 5.76
CA TRP A 24 -2.98 -17.70 6.50
C TRP A 24 -1.47 -17.87 6.30
N THR A 25 -0.95 -19.10 6.37
CA THR A 25 0.48 -19.36 6.16
C THR A 25 0.95 -19.00 4.75
N GLU A 26 0.08 -19.13 3.76
CA GLU A 26 0.36 -18.74 2.37
C GLU A 26 0.26 -17.21 2.16
N LEU A 27 -0.60 -16.54 2.91
CA LEU A 27 -0.81 -15.09 2.83
C LEU A 27 0.28 -14.29 3.56
N LEU A 28 0.74 -14.76 4.72
CA LEU A 28 1.71 -14.06 5.56
C LEU A 28 2.95 -13.53 4.80
N PRO A 29 3.68 -14.33 3.99
CA PRO A 29 4.83 -13.82 3.25
C PRO A 29 4.47 -12.73 2.22
N LYS A 30 3.25 -12.75 1.67
CA LYS A 30 2.78 -11.69 0.75
C LYS A 30 2.54 -10.38 1.49
N LEU A 31 2.03 -10.43 2.72
CA LEU A 31 1.85 -9.25 3.56
C LEU A 31 3.21 -8.66 3.96
N GLU A 32 4.20 -9.51 4.26
CA GLU A 32 5.57 -9.07 4.53
C GLU A 32 6.24 -8.44 3.31
N ALA A 33 6.07 -9.04 2.13
CA ALA A 33 6.54 -8.48 0.86
C ALA A 33 5.89 -7.12 0.56
N ALA A 34 4.57 -7.00 0.74
CA ALA A 34 3.86 -5.73 0.56
C ALA A 34 4.39 -4.62 1.47
N ARG A 35 4.86 -4.95 2.69
CA ARG A 35 5.54 -4.00 3.57
C ARG A 35 6.90 -3.55 3.01
N GLN A 36 7.63 -4.43 2.34
CA GLN A 36 8.90 -4.07 1.68
C GLN A 36 8.63 -3.19 0.45
N ASP A 37 7.65 -3.55 -0.37
CA ASP A 37 7.21 -2.75 -1.52
C ASP A 37 6.75 -1.36 -1.10
N TRP A 38 6.02 -1.25 0.01
CA TRP A 38 5.63 0.03 0.60
C TRP A 38 6.85 0.91 0.92
N ARG A 39 7.88 0.37 1.58
CA ARG A 39 9.12 1.11 1.88
C ARG A 39 9.82 1.56 0.60
N ARG A 40 9.83 0.71 -0.43
CA ARG A 40 10.42 1.08 -1.73
C ARG A 40 9.63 2.21 -2.39
N GLY A 41 8.30 2.13 -2.38
CA GLY A 41 7.41 3.17 -2.89
C GLY A 41 7.59 4.50 -2.17
N GLU A 42 7.74 4.49 -0.85
CA GLU A 42 8.04 5.68 -0.05
C GLU A 42 9.36 6.33 -0.47
N ALA A 43 10.43 5.54 -0.63
CA ALA A 43 11.73 6.05 -1.07
C ALA A 43 11.71 6.60 -2.51
N ILE A 44 10.83 6.07 -3.38
CA ILE A 44 10.61 6.62 -4.73
C ILE A 44 9.87 7.95 -4.62
N MET A 45 8.76 8.00 -3.89
CA MET A 45 7.94 9.20 -3.81
C MET A 45 8.71 10.37 -3.21
N ARG A 46 9.55 10.13 -2.19
CA ARG A 46 10.45 11.18 -1.66
C ARG A 46 11.34 11.81 -2.71
N GLN A 47 11.84 11.04 -3.67
CA GLN A 47 12.68 11.57 -4.75
C GLN A 47 11.84 12.37 -5.76
N LEU A 48 10.62 11.90 -6.07
CA LEU A 48 9.70 12.59 -6.95
C LEU A 48 9.20 13.91 -6.35
N GLU A 49 8.80 13.90 -5.08
CA GLU A 49 8.42 15.10 -4.33
C GLU A 49 9.58 16.09 -4.26
N LYS A 50 10.80 15.61 -4.02
CA LYS A 50 11.99 16.47 -4.05
C LYS A 50 12.14 17.16 -5.40
N PHE A 51 12.06 16.41 -6.50
CA PHE A 51 12.12 16.98 -7.84
C PHE A 51 11.02 18.03 -8.08
N TYR A 52 9.79 17.73 -7.64
CA TYR A 52 8.62 18.58 -7.86
C TYR A 52 8.63 19.87 -7.01
N PHE A 53 9.00 19.77 -5.73
CA PHE A 53 8.90 20.86 -4.76
C PHE A 53 10.20 21.66 -4.54
N ASP A 54 11.39 21.10 -4.79
CA ASP A 54 12.67 21.80 -4.54
C ASP A 54 13.09 22.72 -5.71
N GLY A 55 12.16 23.07 -6.60
CA GLY A 55 12.34 24.03 -7.69
C GLY A 55 13.00 23.48 -8.96
N GLU A 56 13.46 22.22 -8.95
CA GLU A 56 14.01 21.58 -10.16
C GLU A 56 12.95 21.43 -11.26
N TYR A 57 11.76 20.96 -10.90
CA TYR A 57 10.58 20.93 -11.77
C TYR A 57 10.29 22.30 -12.38
N ALA A 58 10.17 23.35 -11.57
CA ALA A 58 9.84 24.69 -12.03
C ALA A 58 10.87 25.23 -13.03
N ARG A 59 12.16 24.97 -12.79
CA ARG A 59 13.24 25.33 -13.71
C ARG A 59 13.11 24.64 -15.06
N TYR A 60 12.84 23.33 -15.08
CA TYR A 60 12.66 22.59 -16.33
C TYR A 60 11.37 22.96 -17.04
N HIS A 61 10.29 23.16 -16.31
CA HIS A 61 9.02 23.62 -16.83
C HIS A 61 9.19 24.96 -17.57
N GLN A 62 9.80 25.94 -16.91
CA GLN A 62 10.10 27.24 -17.51
C GLN A 62 11.02 27.13 -18.74
N ALA A 63 12.03 26.26 -18.70
CA ALA A 63 12.91 26.07 -19.85
C ALA A 63 12.17 25.48 -21.06
N ILE A 64 11.26 24.52 -20.83
CA ILE A 64 10.42 23.93 -21.86
C ILE A 64 9.44 24.98 -22.43
N GLU A 65 8.80 25.77 -21.57
CA GLU A 65 7.95 26.89 -21.99
C GLU A 65 8.72 27.92 -22.84
N ASN A 66 10.00 28.12 -22.56
CA ASN A 66 10.89 28.99 -23.32
C ASN A 66 11.51 28.33 -24.58
N GLY A 67 11.04 27.13 -24.95
CA GLY A 67 11.42 26.48 -26.21
C GLY A 67 12.52 25.42 -26.11
N LEU A 68 12.88 24.96 -24.91
CA LEU A 68 13.75 23.79 -24.76
C LEU A 68 13.06 22.54 -25.32
N ASN A 69 13.57 22.03 -26.43
CA ASN A 69 13.02 20.85 -27.10
C ASN A 69 13.44 19.55 -26.38
N ILE A 70 12.54 19.00 -25.58
CA ILE A 70 12.69 17.72 -24.88
C ILE A 70 11.56 16.79 -25.30
N ASP A 71 11.88 15.52 -25.51
CA ASP A 71 10.87 14.48 -25.68
C ASP A 71 10.22 14.15 -24.32
N LEU A 72 8.92 14.39 -24.23
CA LEU A 72 8.11 14.10 -23.04
C LEU A 72 7.26 12.85 -23.22
N HIS A 73 7.48 12.06 -24.28
CA HIS A 73 6.80 10.81 -24.51
C HIS A 73 7.12 9.80 -23.40
N THR A 74 6.08 9.07 -23.00
CA THR A 74 6.08 8.10 -21.91
C THR A 74 5.56 6.75 -22.41
N ALA A 75 5.77 5.69 -21.64
CA ALA A 75 5.34 4.34 -22.03
C ALA A 75 3.82 4.10 -21.87
N GLY A 76 3.08 5.11 -21.40
CA GLY A 76 1.63 5.07 -21.19
C GLY A 76 1.17 5.88 -19.97
N GLU A 77 2.08 6.20 -19.05
CA GLU A 77 1.88 7.08 -17.91
C GLU A 77 1.88 8.57 -18.29
N TYR A 78 1.42 9.45 -17.40
CA TYR A 78 1.57 10.89 -17.61
C TYR A 78 3.03 11.33 -17.44
N SER A 79 3.47 12.29 -18.24
CA SER A 79 4.78 12.90 -18.08
C SER A 79 4.89 13.58 -16.71
N VAL A 80 6.05 13.44 -16.07
CA VAL A 80 6.39 14.13 -14.81
C VAL A 80 6.46 15.64 -14.97
N MET A 81 6.54 16.15 -16.21
CA MET A 81 6.47 17.58 -16.50
C MET A 81 5.02 18.11 -16.55
N GLY A 82 4.01 17.25 -16.47
CA GLY A 82 2.61 17.68 -16.33
C GLY A 82 2.38 18.38 -14.99
N GLU A 83 1.54 19.43 -14.99
CA GLU A 83 1.29 20.33 -13.85
C GLU A 83 0.92 19.55 -12.58
N ASP A 84 -0.03 18.62 -12.67
CA ASP A 84 -0.55 17.89 -11.50
C ASP A 84 -0.05 16.45 -11.38
N THR A 85 0.84 15.97 -12.27
CA THR A 85 1.21 14.54 -12.33
C THR A 85 1.76 14.03 -10.99
N LEU A 86 2.76 14.72 -10.45
CA LEU A 86 3.40 14.33 -9.19
C LEU A 86 2.60 14.76 -7.95
N TRP A 87 1.85 15.86 -8.06
CA TRP A 87 0.92 16.28 -7.02
C TRP A 87 -0.15 15.21 -6.75
N ASN A 88 -0.80 14.72 -7.80
CA ASN A 88 -1.82 13.67 -7.71
C ASN A 88 -1.22 12.36 -7.19
N ALA A 89 -0.05 11.96 -7.68
CA ALA A 89 0.63 10.75 -7.22
C ALA A 89 0.96 10.80 -5.72
N GLY A 90 1.39 11.96 -5.20
CA GLY A 90 1.62 12.17 -3.77
C GLY A 90 0.32 12.07 -2.95
N ALA A 91 -0.77 12.68 -3.44
CA ALA A 91 -2.09 12.61 -2.79
C ALA A 91 -2.62 11.16 -2.73
N GLU A 92 -2.45 10.39 -3.81
CA GLU A 92 -2.79 8.96 -3.85
C GLU A 92 -2.00 8.15 -2.82
N GLN A 93 -0.68 8.39 -2.70
CA GLN A 93 0.15 7.74 -1.69
C GLN A 93 -0.34 8.06 -0.27
N GLN A 94 -0.68 9.33 0.01
CA GLN A 94 -1.19 9.74 1.31
C GLN A 94 -2.53 9.07 1.63
N ALA A 95 -3.45 9.00 0.66
CA ALA A 95 -4.72 8.32 0.81
C ALA A 95 -4.52 6.83 1.15
N LEU A 96 -3.59 6.17 0.46
CA LEU A 96 -3.25 4.77 0.73
C LEU A 96 -2.64 4.60 2.14
N ALA A 97 -1.75 5.49 2.56
CA ALA A 97 -1.16 5.45 3.91
C ALA A 97 -2.23 5.52 5.01
N TRP A 98 -3.23 6.38 4.84
CA TRP A 98 -4.36 6.48 5.77
C TRP A 98 -5.21 5.21 5.82
N GLN A 99 -5.45 4.56 4.68
CA GLN A 99 -6.18 3.29 4.64
C GLN A 99 -5.43 2.20 5.41
N TRP A 100 -4.12 2.10 5.22
CA TRP A 100 -3.27 1.14 5.93
C TRP A 100 -3.23 1.39 7.44
N LEU A 101 -3.12 2.66 7.85
CA LEU A 101 -3.17 3.02 9.27
C LEU A 101 -4.49 2.56 9.91
N ARG A 102 -5.63 2.87 9.28
CA ARG A 102 -6.95 2.48 9.78
C ARG A 102 -7.12 0.97 9.83
N ALA A 103 -6.64 0.25 8.82
CA ALA A 103 -6.69 -1.21 8.80
C ALA A 103 -5.86 -1.83 9.93
N ALA A 104 -4.66 -1.29 10.20
CA ALA A 104 -3.82 -1.75 11.30
C ALA A 104 -4.48 -1.48 12.67
N VAL A 105 -5.03 -0.27 12.87
CA VAL A 105 -5.75 0.08 14.11
C VAL A 105 -6.95 -0.87 14.33
N ALA A 106 -7.74 -1.15 13.30
CA ALA A 106 -8.86 -2.08 13.40
C ALA A 106 -8.47 -3.54 13.76
N VAL A 107 -7.22 -3.95 13.47
CA VAL A 107 -6.69 -5.23 13.96
C VAL A 107 -6.36 -5.16 15.45
N LEU A 108 -5.77 -4.04 15.90
CA LEU A 108 -5.36 -3.85 17.29
C LEU A 108 -6.55 -3.65 18.24
N ASP A 109 -7.57 -2.89 17.82
CA ASP A 109 -8.76 -2.61 18.64
C ASP A 109 -9.52 -3.89 19.01
N ARG A 110 -9.64 -4.85 18.08
CA ARG A 110 -10.26 -6.16 18.33
C ARG A 110 -9.55 -6.94 19.45
N GLY A 111 -8.24 -6.80 19.56
CA GLY A 111 -7.46 -7.43 20.64
C GLY A 111 -7.67 -6.75 22.00
N GLY A 112 -8.11 -5.49 22.03
CA GLY A 112 -8.46 -4.76 23.24
C GLY A 112 -9.87 -5.06 23.75
N GLU A 113 -10.82 -5.36 22.87
CA GLU A 113 -12.21 -5.69 23.22
C GLU A 113 -12.37 -7.07 23.89
N GLU A 114 -11.49 -8.03 23.58
CA GLU A 114 -11.49 -9.37 24.22
C GLU A 114 -10.78 -9.40 25.59
N ALA A 115 -10.11 -8.31 25.98
CA ALA A 115 -9.31 -8.22 27.20
C ALA A 115 -10.03 -7.50 28.37
N VAL A 116 -11.33 -7.21 28.25
CA VAL A 116 -12.15 -6.51 29.26
C VAL A 116 -13.28 -7.38 29.79
#